data_AF-A0A327Y396-F1
#
_entry.id   AF-A0A327Y396-F1
#
_cell.length_a   1.000
_cell.length_b   1.000
_cell.length_c   1.000
_cell.angle_alpha   90.00
_cell.angle_beta   90.00
_cell.angle_gamma   90.00
#
_symmetry.space_group_name_H-M   'P 1'
#
loop_
_entity.id
_entity.type
_entity.pdbx_description
1 polymer ?
#
loop_
_entity_poly.entity_id
_entity_poly.type
_entity_poly.pdbx_seq_one_letter_code
_entity_poly.pdbx_strand_id
1 'polypeptide(L)' 'MRKSRFTEAQIIGMINEQEAGLPTAELCRKHGLSPATFYKLKAKYGGMDLSDAKRLKQL' A
#
# COMPACT_ATOMS: atom_id res chain seq x y z
N MET A 1 18.46 -2.96 -3.85
CA MET A 1 17.11 -2.51 -4.24
C MET A 1 16.95 -1.04 -3.86
N ARG A 2 16.47 -0.17 -4.74
CA ARG A 2 16.11 1.21 -4.34
C ARG A 2 15.03 1.15 -3.26
N LYS A 3 15.17 1.94 -2.20
CA LYS A 3 14.10 2.10 -1.19
C LYS A 3 12.82 2.48 -1.93
N SER A 4 11.73 1.76 -1.64
CA SER A 4 10.39 2.15 -2.08
C SER A 4 10.13 3.60 -1.63
N ARG A 5 9.53 4.40 -2.50
CA ARG A 5 9.12 5.78 -2.17
C ARG A 5 8.12 5.82 -1.00
N PHE A 6 7.40 4.73 -0.80
CA PHE A 6 6.40 4.56 0.25
C PHE A 6 6.89 3.55 1.30
N THR A 7 6.64 3.86 2.56
CA THR A 7 6.84 2.90 3.67
C THR A 7 5.79 1.79 3.60
N GLU A 8 6.06 0.66 4.24
CA GLU A 8 5.11 -0.47 4.26
C GLU A 8 3.77 -0.07 4.91
N ALA A 9 3.81 0.74 5.97
CA ALA A 9 2.62 1.30 6.58
C ALA A 9 1.83 2.21 5.62
N GLN A 10 2.52 3.02 4.79
CA GLN A 10 1.85 3.84 3.77
C GLN A 10 1.22 2.97 2.67
N ILE A 11 1.90 1.88 2.28
CA ILE A 11 1.39 0.95 1.27
C ILE A 11 0.13 0.25 1.75
N ILE A 12 0.14 -0.26 2.98
CA ILE A 12 -1.02 -0.93 3.58
C ILE A 12 -2.16 0.06 3.80
N GLY A 13 -1.86 1.29 4.23
CA GLY A 13 -2.86 2.37 4.29
C GLY A 13 -3.54 2.62 2.95
N MET A 14 -2.77 2.69 1.86
CA MET A 14 -3.33 2.85 0.51
C MET A 14 -4.20 1.66 0.06
N ILE A 15 -3.82 0.43 0.42
CA ILE A 15 -4.62 -0.77 0.12
C ILE A 15 -5.93 -0.73 0.89
N ASN A 16 -5.89 -0.38 2.18
CA ASN A 16 -7.09 -0.26 3.02
C ASN A 16 -8.03 0.85 2.54
N GLU A 17 -7.51 2.01 2.10
CA GLU A 17 -8.35 3.06 1.50
C GLU A 17 -9.11 2.56 0.27
N GLN A 18 -8.45 1.77 -0.59
CA GLN A 18 -9.11 1.17 -1.75
C GLN A 18 -10.14 0.11 -1.35
N GLU A 19 -9.85 -0.72 -0.34
CA GLU A 19 -10.78 -1.74 0.17
C GLU A 19 -11.98 -1.13 0.91
N ALA A 20 -11.81 0.05 1.52
CA ALA A 20 -12.88 0.85 2.10
C ALA A 20 -13.78 1.52 1.03
N GLY A 21 -13.50 1.32 -0.27
CA GLY A 21 -14.33 1.78 -1.37
C GLY A 21 -13.77 2.99 -2.14
N LEU A 22 -12.56 3.47 -1.83
CA LEU A 22 -11.95 4.55 -2.61
C LEU A 22 -11.57 4.03 -4.01
N PRO A 23 -12.01 4.68 -5.11
CA PRO A 23 -11.60 4.28 -6.45
C PRO A 23 -10.09 4.37 -6.63
N THR A 24 -9.48 3.35 -7.24
CA THR A 24 -8.03 3.30 -7.48
C THR A 24 -7.51 4.54 -8.21
N ALA A 25 -8.29 5.11 -9.13
CA ALA A 25 -7.91 6.33 -9.86
C ALA A 25 -7.76 7.55 -8.93
N GLU A 26 -8.68 7.72 -7.98
CA GLU A 26 -8.65 8.79 -6.98
C GLU A 26 -7.53 8.58 -5.97
N LEU A 27 -7.34 7.34 -5.49
CA LEU A 27 -6.21 6.97 -4.65
C LEU A 27 -4.86 7.29 -5.33
N CYS A 28 -4.74 6.92 -6.61
CA CYS A 28 -3.52 7.15 -7.40
C CYS A 28 -3.21 8.65 -7.54
N ARG A 29 -4.22 9.48 -7.78
CA ARG A 29 -4.10 10.94 -7.83
C ARG A 29 -3.69 11.52 -6.46
N LYS A 30 -4.36 11.09 -5.38
CA LYS A 30 -4.12 11.56 -4.01
C LYS A 30 -2.68 11.30 -3.54
N HIS A 31 -2.14 10.11 -3.82
CA HIS A 31 -0.82 9.70 -3.34
C HIS A 31 0.29 9.84 -4.39
N GLY A 32 -0.04 10.35 -5.59
CA GLY A 32 0.93 10.56 -6.67
C GLY A 32 1.59 9.26 -7.15
N LEU A 33 0.80 8.18 -7.26
CA LEU A 33 1.25 6.90 -7.82
C LEU A 33 0.49 6.54 -9.09
N SER A 34 1.08 5.69 -9.92
CA SER A 34 0.36 5.11 -11.06
C SER A 34 -0.50 3.92 -10.60
N PRO A 35 -1.63 3.64 -11.27
CA PRO A 35 -2.42 2.42 -11.01
C PRO A 35 -1.58 1.14 -11.15
N ALA A 36 -0.65 1.11 -12.12
CA ALA A 36 0.25 -0.02 -12.30
C ALA A 36 1.18 -0.23 -11.08
N THR A 37 1.65 0.86 -10.48
CA THR A 37 2.43 0.81 -9.24
C THR A 37 1.56 0.32 -8.08
N PHE A 38 0.30 0.78 -7.99
CA PHE A 38 -0.63 0.36 -6.94
C PHE A 38 -0.83 -1.15 -6.96
N TYR A 39 -1.14 -1.74 -8.12
CA TYR A 39 -1.38 -3.18 -8.20
C TYR A 39 -0.12 -4.01 -7.93
N LYS A 40 1.07 -3.52 -8.28
CA LYS A 40 2.33 -4.17 -7.89
C LYS A 40 2.52 -4.18 -6.37
N LEU A 41 2.18 -3.07 -5.71
CA LEU A 41 2.23 -2.97 -4.26
C LEU A 41 1.15 -3.84 -3.61
N LYS A 42 -0.08 -3.84 -4.13
CA LYS A 42 -1.17 -4.71 -3.66
C LYS A 42 -0.86 -6.19 -3.87
N ALA A 43 -0.17 -6.58 -4.94
CA ALA A 43 0.25 -7.98 -5.11
C ALA A 43 1.33 -8.41 -4.10
N LYS A 44 2.16 -7.46 -3.64
CA LYS A 44 3.26 -7.73 -2.70
C LYS A 44 2.83 -7.64 -1.23
N TYR A 45 1.91 -6.72 -0.93
CA TYR A 45 1.50 -6.35 0.44
C TYR A 45 0.01 -6.58 0.70
N GLY A 46 -0.79 -6.89 -0.33
CA GLY A 46 -2.20 -7.23 -0.18
C GLY A 46 -2.34 -8.64 0.39
N GLY A 47 -3.17 -8.78 1.41
CA GLY A 47 -3.25 -9.99 2.25
C GLY A 47 -2.33 -9.96 3.47
N MET A 48 -1.49 -8.92 3.63
CA MET A 48 -0.76 -8.65 4.86
C MET A 48 -1.62 -7.71 5.73
N ASP A 49 -2.16 -8.20 6.85
CA ASP A 49 -2.90 -7.34 7.78
C ASP A 49 -1.94 -6.34 8.44
N LEU A 50 -2.44 -5.18 8.87
CA LEU A 50 -1.63 -4.18 9.60
C LEU A 50 -0.88 -4.80 10.80
N SER A 51 -1.42 -5.89 11.36
CA SER A 51 -0.80 -6.70 12.43
C SER A 51 0.49 -7.41 12.01
N ASP A 52 0.60 -7.90 10.77
CA ASP A 52 1.83 -8.50 10.24
C ASP A 52 2.91 -7.43 9.96
N ALA A 53 2.49 -6.24 9.51
CA ALA A 53 3.41 -5.13 9.30
C ALA A 53 3.93 -4.51 10.62
N LYS A 54 3.13 -4.56 11.70
CA LYS A 54 3.61 -4.21 13.05
C LYS A 54 4.64 -5.22 13.56
N ARG A 55 4.46 -6.51 13.27
CA ARG A 55 5.38 -7.59 13.65
C ARG A 55 6.75 -7.46 12.96
N LEU A 56 6.80 -6.92 11.75
CA LEU A 56 8.02 -6.54 11.03
C LEU A 56 8.83 -5.41 11.68
N LYS A 57 8.21 -4.59 12.55
CA LYS A 57 8.88 -3.48 13.26
C LYS A 57 9.28 -3.84 14.71
N GLN A 58 8.94 -5.04 15.18
CA GLN A 58 9.25 -5.53 16.54
C GLN A 58 10.34 -6.63 16.57
N LEU A 59 10.95 -6.95 15.42
CA LEU A 59 12.17 -7.74 15.27
C LEU A 59 13.31 -6.83 14.82
#